data_AF-A0A437AMI2-F1
#
_entry.id   AF-A0A437AMI2-F1
#
_cell.length_a   1.000
_cell.length_b   1.000
_cell.length_c   1.000
_cell.angle_alpha   90.00
_cell.angle_beta   90.00
_cell.angle_gamma   90.00
#
_symmetry.space_group_name_H-M   'P 1'
#
loop_
_entity.id
_entity.type
_entity.pdbx_description
1 polymer ?
#
loop_
_entity_poly.entity_id
_entity_poly.type
_entity_poly.pdbx_seq_one_letter_code
_entity_poly.pdbx_strand_id
1 'polypeptide(L)'
;MIFLHEMKENKMVYTFGKVTKILDKNTYIITYNDTSLELFSDKPLKVDEWIKFYGMYKDNIFIPKFIINITGCDINLLVKSIFYLRNE
;
A
#
# COMPACT_ATOMS: atom_id res chain seq x y z
N MET A 1 2.41 -7.45 8.62
CA MET A 1 2.39 -6.39 7.60
C MET A 1 3.81 -6.22 7.08
N ILE A 2 3.96 -5.90 5.80
CA ILE A 2 5.27 -5.66 5.17
C ILE A 2 5.31 -4.28 4.52
N PHE A 3 6.51 -3.74 4.29
CA PHE A 3 6.73 -2.51 3.54
C PHE A 3 6.65 -2.79 2.04
N LEU A 4 6.42 -1.74 1.24
CA LEU A 4 6.29 -1.88 -0.21
C LEU A 4 7.53 -2.51 -0.86
N HIS A 5 8.75 -2.14 -0.45
CA HIS A 5 9.99 -2.69 -1.02
C HIS A 5 10.22 -4.18 -0.70
N GLU A 6 9.48 -4.75 0.24
CA GLU A 6 9.62 -6.15 0.67
C GLU A 6 8.69 -7.11 -0.09
N MET A 7 7.79 -6.58 -0.92
CA MET A 7 6.81 -7.40 -1.61
C MET A 7 7.47 -8.32 -2.64
N LYS A 8 6.83 -9.46 -2.86
CA LYS A 8 7.25 -10.46 -3.85
C LYS A 8 6.07 -10.82 -4.72
N GLU A 9 6.36 -11.02 -6.00
CA GLU A 9 5.41 -11.44 -7.03
C GLU A 9 4.64 -12.71 -6.61
N ASN A 10 3.37 -12.78 -6.96
CA ASN A 10 2.46 -13.89 -6.70
C ASN A 10 2.27 -14.23 -5.20
N LYS A 11 2.58 -13.31 -4.29
CA LYS A 11 2.30 -13.47 -2.85
C LYS A 11 1.13 -12.60 -2.40
N MET A 12 0.30 -13.19 -1.54
CA MET A 12 -0.68 -12.44 -0.76
C MET A 12 0.07 -11.66 0.33
N VAL A 13 -0.06 -10.34 0.32
CA VAL A 13 0.66 -9.48 1.27
C VAL A 13 -0.25 -8.43 1.85
N TYR A 14 0.07 -8.05 3.08
CA TYR A 14 -0.59 -6.99 3.82
C TYR A 14 0.39 -5.83 3.94
N THR A 15 0.06 -4.67 3.37
CA THR A 15 0.96 -3.51 3.30
C THR A 15 0.19 -2.18 3.39
N PHE A 16 0.89 -1.07 3.24
CA PHE A 16 0.37 0.30 3.28
C PHE A 16 1.21 1.23 2.40
N GLY A 17 0.65 2.38 2.06
CA GLY A 17 1.35 3.43 1.33
C GLY A 17 0.48 4.64 1.08
N LYS A 18 1.08 5.69 0.52
CA LYS A 18 0.41 6.94 0.19
C LYS A 18 0.04 6.96 -1.29
N VAL A 19 -1.18 7.36 -1.61
CA VAL A 19 -1.60 7.62 -3.00
C VAL A 19 -0.90 8.90 -3.48
N THR A 20 -0.02 8.79 -4.46
CA THR A 20 0.75 9.93 -4.99
C THR A 20 0.29 10.37 -6.37
N LYS A 21 -0.31 9.47 -7.15
CA LYS A 21 -0.80 9.77 -8.49
C LYS A 21 -2.02 8.93 -8.85
N ILE A 22 -2.88 9.49 -9.68
CA ILE A 22 -3.98 8.78 -10.36
C ILE A 22 -3.54 8.59 -11.81
N LEU A 23 -3.44 7.34 -12.28
CA LEU A 23 -3.06 7.06 -13.67
C LEU A 23 -4.28 7.02 -14.58
N ASP A 24 -5.33 6.36 -14.12
CA ASP A 24 -6.62 6.24 -14.81
C ASP A 24 -7.76 6.08 -13.77
N LYS A 25 -8.96 5.69 -14.22
CA LYS A 25 -10.14 5.60 -13.35
C LYS A 25 -9.96 4.66 -12.15
N ASN A 26 -9.21 3.57 -12.32
CA ASN A 26 -9.09 2.51 -11.32
C ASN A 26 -7.63 2.19 -10.96
N THR A 27 -6.64 2.82 -11.59
CA THR A 27 -5.21 2.58 -11.36
C THR A 27 -4.55 3.80 -10.72
N TYR A 28 -3.82 3.55 -9.64
CA TYR A 28 -3.22 4.56 -8.78
C TYR A 28 -1.73 4.23 -8.54
N ILE A 29 -0.90 5.25 -8.38
CA ILE A 29 0.46 5.05 -7.85
C ILE A 29 0.42 5.18 -6.34
N ILE A 30 0.93 4.15 -5.68
CA ILE A 30 1.10 4.10 -4.24
C ILE A 30 2.60 4.13 -3.93
N THR A 31 2.99 5.02 -3.02
CA THR A 31 4.39 5.25 -2.65
C THR A 31 4.59 5.12 -1.14
N TYR A 32 5.69 4.51 -0.73
CA TYR A 32 6.20 4.54 0.64
C TYR A 32 7.73 4.61 0.57
N ASN A 33 8.32 5.63 1.20
CA ASN A 33 9.70 6.06 0.98
C ASN A 33 9.99 6.18 -0.53
N ASP A 34 11.07 5.57 -1.01
CA ASP A 34 11.51 5.65 -2.41
C ASP A 34 10.90 4.54 -3.29
N THR A 35 9.95 3.75 -2.76
CA THR A 35 9.31 2.65 -3.51
C THR A 35 7.92 3.04 -3.94
N SER A 36 7.65 2.87 -5.24
CA SER A 36 6.33 3.12 -5.84
C SER A 36 5.84 1.89 -6.60
N LEU A 37 4.52 1.71 -6.65
CA LEU A 37 3.86 0.66 -7.43
C LEU A 37 2.52 1.12 -7.97
N GLU A 38 2.02 0.40 -8.97
CA GLU A 38 0.65 0.53 -9.45
C GLU A 38 -0.31 -0.32 -8.62
N LEU A 39 -1.42 0.28 -8.21
CA LEU A 39 -2.49 -0.38 -7.47
C LEU A 39 -3.81 -0.19 -8.21
N PHE A 40 -4.53 -1.30 -8.41
CA PHE A 40 -5.89 -1.30 -8.88
C PHE A 40 -6.86 -1.07 -7.71
N SER A 41 -7.92 -0.29 -7.91
CA SER A 41 -9.01 -0.12 -6.94
C SER A 41 -10.33 0.14 -7.64
N ASP A 42 -11.36 -0.63 -7.27
CA ASP A 42 -12.75 -0.40 -7.72
C ASP A 42 -13.40 0.79 -7.02
N LYS A 43 -12.80 1.29 -5.94
CA LYS A 43 -13.25 2.47 -5.21
C LYS A 43 -12.35 3.66 -5.54
N PRO A 44 -12.94 4.87 -5.70
CA PRO A 44 -12.14 6.06 -5.94
C PRO A 44 -11.25 6.35 -4.73
N LEU A 45 -9.95 6.54 -4.99
CA LEU A 45 -8.97 7.01 -4.02
C LEU A 45 -8.56 8.44 -4.36
N LYS A 46 -8.14 9.20 -3.36
CA LYS A 46 -7.65 10.57 -3.55
C LYS A 46 -6.14 10.63 -3.40
N VAL A 47 -5.52 11.53 -4.16
CA VAL A 47 -4.13 11.91 -3.93
C VAL A 47 -3.99 12.40 -2.48
N ASP A 48 -2.85 12.07 -1.89
CA ASP A 48 -2.50 12.30 -0.49
C ASP A 48 -3.16 11.40 0.56
N GLU A 49 -4.04 10.49 0.17
CA GLU A 49 -4.58 9.49 1.09
C GLU A 49 -3.50 8.47 1.47
N TRP A 50 -3.40 8.20 2.77
CA TRP A 50 -2.71 7.01 3.23
C TRP A 50 -3.70 5.86 3.24
N ILE A 51 -3.30 4.75 2.63
CA ILE A 51 -4.10 3.54 2.54
C ILE A 51 -3.34 2.34 3.08
N LYS A 52 -4.11 1.43 3.66
CA LYS A 52 -3.70 0.11 4.11
C LYS A 52 -4.44 -0.90 3.25
N PHE A 53 -3.74 -1.88 2.69
CA PHE A 53 -4.35 -2.79 1.72
C PHE A 53 -3.76 -4.19 1.80
N TYR A 54 -4.57 -5.15 1.36
CA TYR A 54 -4.23 -6.57 1.32
C TYR A 54 -4.69 -7.16 0.01
N GLY A 55 -3.86 -7.97 -0.60
CA GLY A 55 -4.10 -8.52 -1.92
C GLY A 55 -2.87 -9.20 -2.47
N MET A 56 -2.85 -9.34 -3.78
CA MET A 56 -1.78 -10.01 -4.50
C MET A 56 -1.03 -8.99 -5.36
N TYR A 57 0.29 -9.03 -5.31
CA TYR A 57 1.13 -8.35 -6.29
C TYR A 57 1.35 -9.29 -7.48
N LYS A 58 0.85 -8.92 -8.66
CA LYS A 58 0.89 -9.74 -9.87
C LYS A 58 1.03 -8.86 -11.11
N ASP A 59 1.87 -9.26 -12.06
CA ASP A 59 2.08 -8.58 -13.34
C ASP A 59 2.42 -7.09 -13.17
N ASN A 60 3.28 -6.77 -12.18
CA ASN A 60 3.68 -5.41 -11.77
C ASN A 60 2.55 -4.51 -11.21
N ILE A 61 1.34 -5.01 -11.05
CA ILE A 61 0.22 -4.30 -10.43
C ILE A 61 -0.23 -4.98 -9.14
N PHE A 62 -0.63 -4.18 -8.15
CA PHE A 62 -1.25 -4.70 -6.94
C PHE A 62 -2.75 -4.81 -7.14
N ILE A 63 -3.28 -6.03 -6.92
CA ILE A 63 -4.71 -6.34 -6.99
C ILE A 63 -5.22 -6.57 -5.56
N PRO A 64 -5.82 -5.56 -4.92
CA PRO A 64 -6.29 -5.65 -3.55
C PRO A 64 -7.59 -6.44 -3.44
N LYS A 65 -7.69 -7.29 -2.42
CA LYS A 65 -8.95 -7.84 -1.92
C LYS A 65 -9.67 -6.86 -1.00
N PHE A 66 -8.91 -6.02 -0.28
CA PHE A 66 -9.47 -4.90 0.45
C PHE A 66 -8.48 -3.73 0.57
N ILE A 67 -9.03 -2.54 0.71
CA ILE A 67 -8.34 -1.27 0.92
C ILE A 67 -9.06 -0.52 2.04
N ILE A 68 -8.30 0.06 2.96
CA ILE A 68 -8.79 0.87 4.07
C ILE A 68 -8.04 2.21 4.04
N ASN A 69 -8.78 3.31 4.08
CA ASN A 69 -8.20 4.63 4.27
C ASN A 69 -7.73 4.75 5.73
N ILE A 70 -6.46 5.13 5.91
CA ILE A 70 -5.82 5.36 7.20
C ILE A 70 -5.23 6.78 7.29
N THR A 71 -5.76 7.71 6.51
CA THR A 71 -5.37 9.12 6.54
C THR A 71 -5.63 9.68 7.93
N GLY A 72 -4.63 10.38 8.50
CA GLY A 72 -4.65 10.84 9.88
C GLY A 72 -4.06 9.85 10.90
N CYS A 73 -3.73 8.62 10.48
CA CYS A 73 -2.92 7.72 11.29
C CYS A 73 -1.47 8.22 11.37
N ASP A 74 -0.84 8.11 12.54
CA ASP A 74 0.61 8.32 12.67
C ASP A 74 1.36 7.16 12.02
N ILE A 75 1.84 7.40 10.80
CA ILE A 75 2.58 6.41 10.02
C ILE A 75 3.89 6.01 10.71
N ASN A 76 4.54 6.92 11.44
CA ASN A 76 5.78 6.59 12.16
C ASN A 76 5.49 5.60 13.29
N LEU A 77 4.36 5.75 14.00
CA LEU A 77 3.94 4.80 15.01
C LEU A 77 3.57 3.44 14.40
N LEU A 78 2.90 3.43 13.24
CA LEU A 78 2.62 2.20 12.50
C LEU A 78 3.91 1.46 12.13
N VAL A 79 4.90 2.19 11.59
CA VAL A 79 6.23 1.66 11.24
C VAL A 79 6.93 1.06 12.46
N LYS A 80 6.97 1.78 13.58
CA LYS A 80 7.53 1.27 14.85
C LYS A 80 6.81 0.02 15.33
N SER A 81 5.50 -0.05 15.16
CA SER A 81 4.70 -1.22 15.54
C SER A 81 5.02 -2.44 14.66
N ILE A 82 5.29 -2.24 13.36
CA ILE A 82 5.72 -3.31 12.46
C ILE A 82 7.08 -3.86 12.90
N PHE A 83 8.05 -2.99 13.17
CA PHE A 83 9.37 -3.40 13.66
C PHE A 83 9.27 -4.15 14.99
N TYR A 84 8.54 -3.60 15.96
CA TYR A 84 8.30 -4.25 17.25
C TYR A 84 7.73 -5.68 17.11
N LEU A 85 6.72 -5.87 16.24
CA LEU A 85 6.11 -7.19 16.01
C LEU A 85 7.05 -8.20 15.33
N ARG A 86 8.08 -7.71 14.63
CA ARG A 86 9.10 -8.54 13.99
C ARG A 86 10.29 -8.82 14.89
N ASN A 87 10.36 -8.18 16.06
CA ASN A 87 11.55 -8.10 16.88
C ASN A 87 12.75 -7.48 16.11
N GLU A 88 12.44 -6.48 15.28
CA GLU A 88 13.40 -5.63 14.56
C GLU A 88 13.49 -4.24 15.21
#